data_AF-A0A2A8PU46-F1
#
_entry.id   AF-A0A2A8PU46-F1
#
_cell.length_a   1.000
_cell.length_b   1.000
_cell.length_c   1.000
_cell.angle_alpha   90.00
_cell.angle_beta   90.00
_cell.angle_gamma   90.00
#
_symmetry.space_group_name_H-M   'P 1'
#
loop_
_entity.id
_entity.type
_entity.pdbx_description
1 polymer ?
#
loop_
_entity_poly.entity_id
_entity_poly.type
_entity_poly.pdbx_seq_one_letter_code
_entity_poly.pdbx_strand_id
1 'polypeptide(L)' 'MDAHIIEKEEMITLLSSWYNAIISQHIIKAKHLKKEIDRNIHSIEGDSNISIYYSLLNFRYNLSF' A
#
# COMPACT_ATOMS: atom_id res chain seq x y z
N MET A 1 -9.52 10.31 -19.18
CA MET A 1 -9.32 9.48 -17.98
C MET A 1 -8.62 10.37 -16.99
N ASP A 2 -9.35 10.91 -16.01
CA ASP A 2 -8.77 11.69 -14.93
C ASP A 2 -7.92 10.74 -14.09
N ALA A 3 -6.60 10.81 -14.27
CA ALA A 3 -5.68 10.13 -13.38
C ALA A 3 -5.92 10.74 -12.00
N HIS A 4 -6.57 9.99 -11.11
CA HIS A 4 -6.74 10.39 -9.73
C HIS A 4 -5.35 10.40 -9.10
N ILE A 5 -4.77 11.59 -8.98
CA ILE A 5 -3.48 11.79 -8.35
C ILE A 5 -3.75 11.70 -6.85
N ILE A 6 -3.39 10.57 -6.24
CA ILE A 6 -3.42 10.43 -4.79
C ILE A 6 -2.31 11.32 -4.21
N GLU A 7 -2.66 12.07 -3.17
CA GLU A 7 -1.67 12.84 -2.43
C GLU A 7 -0.78 11.90 -1.58
N LYS A 8 0.44 12.35 -1.31
CA LYS A 8 1.42 11.58 -0.52
C LYS A 8 0.86 11.14 0.85
N GLU A 9 0.11 12.01 1.52
CA GLU A 9 -0.46 11.74 2.84
C GLU A 9 -1.54 10.64 2.81
N GLU A 10 -2.33 10.60 1.74
CA GLU A 10 -3.33 9.57 1.50
C GLU A 10 -2.66 8.21 1.27
N MET A 11 -1.56 8.18 0.50
CA MET A 11 -0.76 6.95 0.32
C MET A 11 -0.17 6.44 1.63
N ILE A 12 0.36 7.33 2.47
CA ILE A 12 0.90 6.95 3.78
C ILE A 12 -0.21 6.35 4.65
N THR A 13 -1.42 6.90 4.58
CA THR A 13 -2.61 6.39 5.28
C THR A 13 -3.02 5.01 4.76
N LEU A 14 -3.00 4.79 3.45
CA LEU A 14 -3.27 3.50 2.83
C LEU A 14 -2.24 2.44 3.24
N LEU A 15 -0.95 2.76 3.18
CA LEU A 15 0.14 1.86 3.59
C LEU A 15 0.05 1.52 5.08
N SER A 16 -0.24 2.49 5.94
CA SER A 16 -0.44 2.29 7.37
C SER A 16 -1.64 1.39 7.66
N SER A 17 -2.75 1.60 6.93
CA SER A 17 -3.94 0.76 7.04
C SER A 17 -3.68 -0.68 6.56
N TRP A 18 -2.88 -0.84 5.52
CA TRP A 18 -2.50 -2.14 5.00
C TRP A 18 -1.59 -2.90 5.97
N TYR A 19 -0.61 -2.22 6.55
CA TYR A 19 0.22 -2.79 7.62
C TYR A 19 -0.62 -3.32 8.77
N ASN A 20 -1.57 -2.51 9.27
CA ASN A 20 -2.50 -2.94 10.32
C ASN A 20 -3.33 -4.16 9.90
N ALA A 21 -3.81 -4.22 8.66
CA ALA A 21 -4.55 -5.37 8.17
C ALA A 21 -3.69 -6.65 8.09
N ILE A 22 -2.40 -6.52 7.75
CA ILE A 22 -1.45 -7.65 7.72
C ILE A 22 -1.20 -8.18 9.13
N ILE A 23 -0.85 -7.31 10.10
CA ILE A 23 -0.53 -7.75 11.46
C ILE A 23 -1.74 -8.34 12.19
N SER A 24 -2.94 -7.83 11.92
CA SER A 24 -4.20 -8.36 12.46
C SER A 24 -4.73 -9.56 11.68
N GLN A 25 -4.01 -10.05 10.66
CA GLN A 25 -4.40 -11.19 9.83
C GLN A 25 -5.78 -11.04 9.16
N HIS A 26 -6.22 -9.82 8.89
CA HIS A 26 -7.47 -9.56 8.17
C HIS A 26 -7.26 -9.72 6.65
N ILE A 27 -7.16 -10.98 6.19
CA ILE A 27 -6.79 -11.37 4.81
C ILE A 27 -7.58 -10.61 3.75
N ILE A 28 -8.91 -10.54 3.88
CA ILE A 28 -9.79 -9.90 2.89
C ILE A 28 -9.47 -8.41 2.79
N LYS A 29 -9.33 -7.73 3.93
CA LYS A 29 -8.98 -6.30 4.00
C LYS A 29 -7.57 -6.06 3.44
N ALA A 30 -6.61 -6.91 3.80
CA ALA A 30 -5.24 -6.79 3.33
C ALA A 30 -5.15 -6.95 1.79
N LYS A 31 -5.89 -7.91 1.22
CA LYS A 31 -6.01 -8.10 -0.24
C LYS A 31 -6.65 -6.90 -0.93
N HIS A 32 -7.70 -6.32 -0.35
CA HIS A 32 -8.36 -5.15 -0.91
C HIS A 32 -7.41 -3.94 -0.93
N LEU A 33 -6.79 -3.63 0.22
CA LEU A 33 -5.86 -2.51 0.34
C LEU A 33 -4.66 -2.66 -0.57
N LYS A 34 -4.10 -3.87 -0.73
CA LYS A 34 -3.01 -4.11 -1.68
C LYS A 34 -3.40 -3.72 -3.11
N LYS A 35 -4.59 -4.13 -3.58
CA LYS A 35 -5.06 -3.80 -4.94
C LYS A 35 -5.23 -2.30 -5.13
N GLU A 36 -5.68 -1.59 -4.09
CA GLU A 36 -5.84 -0.14 -4.13
C GLU A 36 -4.48 0.57 -4.16
N ILE A 37 -3.53 0.13 -3.35
CA ILE A 37 -2.16 0.63 -3.34
C ILE A 37 -1.49 0.40 -4.70
N ASP A 38 -1.54 -0.82 -5.24
CA ASP A 38 -0.91 -1.18 -6.52
C ASP A 38 -1.44 -0.33 -7.70
N ARG A 39 -2.70 0.13 -7.64
CA ARG A 39 -3.28 1.00 -8.68
C ARG A 39 -2.76 2.43 -8.61
N ASN A 40 -2.43 2.91 -7.41
CA ASN A 40 -2.08 4.31 -7.16
C ASN A 40 -0.58 4.54 -6.97
N ILE A 41 0.21 3.49 -6.72
CA ILE A 41 1.64 3.66 -6.38
C ILE A 41 2.46 4.34 -7.48
N HIS A 42 2.05 4.17 -8.75
CA HIS A 42 2.66 4.85 -9.90
C HIS A 42 2.55 6.39 -9.82
N SER A 43 1.56 6.94 -9.13
CA SER A 43 1.44 8.41 -8.97
C SER A 43 2.49 8.99 -8.02
N ILE A 44 3.27 8.14 -7.33
CA ILE A 44 4.15 8.52 -6.22
C ILE A 44 5.51 7.80 -6.30
N GLU A 45 5.80 7.18 -7.45
CA GLU A 45 7.05 6.45 -7.74
C GLU A 45 8.32 7.30 -7.53
N GLY A 46 8.21 8.63 -7.54
CA GLY A 46 9.33 9.54 -7.26
C GLY A 46 9.73 9.64 -5.78
N ASP A 47 8.91 9.16 -4.85
CA ASP A 47 9.23 9.17 -3.41
C ASP A 47 9.89 7.86 -2.98
N SER A 48 11.21 7.89 -2.85
CA SER A 48 12.02 6.73 -2.44
C SER A 48 11.57 6.12 -1.12
N ASN A 49 11.13 6.93 -0.14
CA ASN A 49 10.71 6.42 1.16
C ASN A 49 9.41 5.62 1.06
N ILE A 50 8.46 6.07 0.25
CA ILE A 50 7.19 5.37 0.00
C ILE A 50 7.45 4.06 -0.74
N SER A 51 8.30 4.08 -1.76
CA SER A 51 8.67 2.88 -2.53
C SER A 51 9.33 1.81 -1.65
N ILE A 52 10.27 2.23 -0.78
CA ILE A 52 10.90 1.34 0.21
C ILE A 52 9.85 0.80 1.18
N TYR A 53 8.99 1.66 1.74
CA TYR A 53 8.00 1.24 2.72
C TYR A 53 7.00 0.24 2.13
N TYR A 54 6.51 0.48 0.91
CA TYR A 54 5.68 -0.47 0.18
C TYR A 54 6.39 -1.81 -0.05
N SER A 55 7.65 -1.79 -0.49
CA SER A 55 8.43 -3.01 -0.76
C SER A 55 8.56 -3.89 0.48
N LEU A 56 8.82 -3.29 1.64
CA LEU A 56 8.91 -4.00 2.93
C LEU A 56 7.57 -4.61 3.34
N LEU A 57 6.47 -3.85 3.20
CA LEU A 57 5.13 -4.36 3.51
C LEU A 57 4.70 -5.48 2.57
N ASN A 58 5.03 -5.37 1.29
CA ASN A 58 4.74 -6.41 0.29
C ASN A 58 5.50 -7.70 0.59
N PHE A 59 6.77 -7.60 0.98
CA PHE A 59 7.53 -8.75 1.45
C PHE A 59 6.86 -9.41 2.67
N ARG A 60 6.46 -8.62 3.68
CA ARG A 60 5.75 -9.13 4.86
C ARG A 60 4.42 -9.78 4.51
N TYR A 61 3.65 -9.18 3.60
CA TYR A 61 2.38 -9.70 3.13
C TYR A 61 2.54 -11.10 2.51
N ASN A 62 3.52 -11.27 1.61
CA ASN A 62 3.79 -12.55 0.95
C ASN A 62 4.33 -13.66 1.89
N LEU A 63 4.91 -13.27 3.03
CA LEU A 63 5.28 -14.23 4.08
C LEU A 63 4.10 -14.61 4.98
N SER A 64 3.10 -13.73 5.10
CA SER A 64 1.97 -13.92 6.01
C SER A 64 0.79 -14.66 5.35
N PHE A 65 0.72 -14.67 4.01
CA PHE A 65 -0.35 -15.27 3.20
C PHE A 65 0.21 -15.87 1.92
#